data_AF-A0AAC9LAE1-F1
#
_entry.id   AF-A0AAC9LAE1-F1
#
_cell.length_a   1.000
_cell.length_b   1.000
_cell.length_c   1.000
_cell.angle_alpha   90.00
_cell.angle_beta   90.00
_cell.angle_gamma   90.00
#
_symmetry.space_group_name_H-M   'P 1'
#
loop_
_entity.id
_entity.type
_entity.pdbx_description
1 polymer ?
#
loop_
_entity_poly.entity_id
_entity_poly.type
_entity_poly.pdbx_seq_one_letter_code
_entity_poly.pdbx_strand_id
1 'polypeptide(L)'
;MRSRLTTAAWGAALASTGLLLAGCGLVGATYDVQMEVQGSGTAMIGHGFAGGEDPTLTEQDLPWSMAESVGFGFNDLRVSDAEPGTVCRILVDDEVIDEQTAGEDGSIDCFANNQDD
;
A
#
# COMPACT_ATOMS: atom_id res chain seq x y z
N MET A 1 9.78 66.58 -0.04
CA MET A 1 9.05 66.40 -1.33
C MET A 1 10.06 66.42 -2.47
N ARG A 2 10.19 65.31 -3.21
CA ARG A 2 10.65 65.28 -4.62
C ARG A 2 10.50 63.85 -5.15
N SER A 3 9.35 63.61 -5.76
CA SER A 3 9.05 62.45 -6.60
C SER A 3 9.99 62.40 -7.80
N ARG A 4 10.40 61.20 -8.21
CA ARG A 4 10.74 60.88 -9.59
C ARG A 4 10.11 59.54 -9.94
N LEU A 5 8.95 59.63 -10.59
CA LEU A 5 8.37 58.57 -11.40
C LEU A 5 9.22 58.46 -12.67
N THR A 6 9.70 57.26 -12.97
CA THR A 6 10.26 56.91 -14.27
C THR A 6 9.57 55.62 -14.73
N THR A 7 8.59 55.79 -15.59
CA THR A 7 7.99 54.73 -16.40
C THR A 7 8.88 54.50 -17.61
N ALA A 8 9.28 53.26 -17.86
CA ALA A 8 9.64 52.78 -19.19
C ALA A 8 9.16 51.33 -19.31
N ALA A 9 8.44 51.07 -20.39
CA ALA A 9 7.79 49.81 -20.70
C ALA A 9 8.55 49.06 -21.82
N TRP A 10 7.97 47.92 -22.21
CA TRP A 10 8.12 47.17 -23.47
C TRP A 10 9.10 45.99 -23.44
N GLY A 11 8.59 44.82 -23.84
CA GLY A 11 9.40 43.68 -24.28
C GLY A 11 8.75 42.32 -24.05
N ALA A 12 7.84 41.91 -24.94
CA ALA A 12 7.34 40.54 -25.01
C ALA A 12 8.38 39.60 -25.65
N ALA A 13 8.53 38.38 -25.15
CA ALA A 13 9.07 37.26 -25.90
C ALA A 13 8.48 35.93 -25.38
N LEU A 14 7.65 35.31 -26.23
CA LEU A 14 7.26 33.92 -26.14
C LEU A 14 8.47 33.05 -26.52
N ALA A 15 8.80 32.07 -25.68
CA ALA A 15 9.60 30.91 -26.06
C ALA A 15 9.07 29.68 -25.31
N SER A 16 8.09 29.03 -25.91
CA SER A 16 7.71 27.65 -25.67
C SER A 16 8.73 26.73 -26.35
N THR A 17 9.34 25.84 -25.57
CA THR A 17 9.96 24.54 -25.93
C THR A 17 10.82 24.18 -24.70
N GLY A 18 10.48 23.18 -23.90
CA GLY A 18 10.12 21.83 -24.30
C GLY A 18 11.24 20.93 -23.80
N LEU A 19 10.92 20.07 -22.84
CA LEU A 19 11.50 18.73 -22.69
C LEU A 19 10.64 18.03 -21.63
N LEU A 20 9.59 17.40 -22.15
CA LEU A 20 8.94 16.26 -21.56
C LEU A 20 10.05 15.28 -21.16
N LEU A 21 10.43 15.27 -19.89
CA LEU A 21 10.96 14.05 -19.28
C LEU A 21 9.74 13.18 -18.95
N ALA A 22 9.02 12.77 -20.00
CA ALA A 22 8.38 11.47 -20.01
C ALA A 22 9.55 10.47 -20.00
N GLY A 23 10.14 10.28 -18.82
CA GLY A 23 11.09 9.21 -18.59
C GLY A 23 10.43 7.94 -19.08
N CYS A 24 11.16 7.20 -19.91
CA CYS A 24 10.71 5.97 -20.54
C CYS A 24 10.02 5.06 -19.51
N GLY A 25 8.70 4.94 -19.64
CA GLY A 25 7.90 4.03 -18.84
C GLY A 25 8.30 2.60 -19.13
N LEU A 26 8.94 1.96 -18.15
CA LEU A 26 8.81 0.53 -17.87
C LEU A 26 9.36 0.18 -16.47
N VAL A 27 9.25 1.09 -15.51
CA VAL A 27 9.28 0.69 -14.09
C VAL A 27 7.81 0.44 -13.77
N GLY A 28 7.44 -0.83 -13.56
CA GLY A 28 6.08 -1.15 -13.12
C GLY A 28 5.76 -0.37 -11.84
N ALA A 29 4.48 -0.05 -11.61
CA ALA A 29 4.07 0.53 -10.34
C ALA A 29 4.56 -0.39 -9.20
N THR A 30 5.12 0.25 -8.17
CA THR A 30 5.53 -0.41 -6.92
C THR A 30 4.60 0.07 -5.84
N TYR A 31 4.16 -0.85 -4.99
CA TYR A 31 3.18 -0.62 -3.95
C TYR A 31 3.80 -1.05 -2.62
N ASP A 32 3.70 -0.21 -1.60
CA ASP A 32 4.12 -0.55 -0.24
C ASP A 32 2.97 -1.30 0.45
N VAL A 33 3.10 -2.62 0.56
CA VAL A 33 2.07 -3.49 1.14
C VAL A 33 2.43 -3.80 2.59
N GLN A 34 1.51 -3.55 3.51
CA GLN A 34 1.61 -3.95 4.91
C GLN A 34 0.48 -4.89 5.28
N MET A 35 0.82 -6.03 5.88
CA MET A 35 -0.10 -7.01 6.41
C MET A 35 -0.04 -6.98 7.93
N GLU A 36 -1.19 -6.92 8.60
CA GLU A 36 -1.29 -6.86 10.06
C GLU A 36 -2.32 -7.87 10.57
N VAL A 37 -2.02 -8.47 11.73
CA VAL A 37 -2.98 -9.24 12.52
C VAL A 37 -2.95 -8.73 13.95
N GLN A 38 -4.07 -8.18 14.41
CA GLN A 38 -4.25 -7.61 15.74
C GLN A 38 -5.18 -8.49 16.57
N GLY A 39 -4.70 -8.96 17.72
CA GLY A 39 -5.43 -9.84 18.61
C GLY A 39 -4.58 -10.24 19.81
N SER A 40 -5.08 -11.18 20.61
CA SER A 40 -4.35 -11.78 21.73
C SER A 40 -4.01 -13.25 21.45
N GLY A 41 -3.03 -13.77 22.17
CA GLY A 41 -2.64 -15.17 22.10
C GLY A 41 -1.82 -15.49 20.84
N THR A 42 -2.07 -16.66 20.27
CA THR A 42 -1.43 -17.14 19.05
C THR A 42 -2.47 -17.40 17.98
N ALA A 43 -2.05 -17.34 16.71
CA ALA A 43 -2.87 -17.74 15.58
C ALA A 43 -1.99 -18.40 14.50
N MET A 44 -2.62 -19.19 13.64
CA MET A 44 -1.97 -19.68 12.43
C MET A 44 -2.06 -18.61 11.35
N ILE A 45 -0.93 -18.06 10.93
CA ILE A 45 -0.85 -17.00 9.91
C ILE A 45 -0.16 -17.53 8.66
N GLY A 46 -0.78 -17.33 7.52
CA GLY A 46 -0.20 -17.55 6.19
C GLY A 46 -0.31 -16.26 5.39
N HIS A 47 0.81 -15.79 4.86
CA HIS A 47 0.87 -14.53 4.12
C HIS A 47 1.57 -14.75 2.78
N GLY A 48 1.13 -14.02 1.75
CA GLY A 48 1.72 -14.07 0.41
C GLY A 48 1.68 -12.68 -0.22
N PHE A 49 2.85 -12.16 -0.61
CA PHE A 49 2.94 -10.92 -1.37
C PHE A 49 2.91 -11.20 -2.88
N ALA A 50 2.56 -10.18 -3.66
CA ALA A 50 2.55 -10.24 -5.12
C ALA A 50 3.86 -10.79 -5.70
N GLY A 51 3.76 -11.89 -6.46
CA GLY A 51 4.90 -12.56 -7.10
C GLY A 51 5.66 -13.54 -6.20
N GLY A 52 5.23 -13.71 -4.96
CA GLY A 52 5.77 -14.68 -4.01
C GLY A 52 5.24 -16.11 -4.20
N GLU A 53 5.64 -16.98 -3.27
CA GLU A 53 5.13 -18.35 -3.17
C GLU A 53 3.77 -18.38 -2.46
N ASP A 54 3.04 -19.49 -2.62
CA ASP A 54 1.76 -19.68 -1.92
C ASP A 54 1.94 -19.65 -0.39
N PRO A 55 1.03 -18.98 0.35
CA PRO A 55 1.12 -18.87 1.80
C PRO A 55 1.02 -20.23 2.48
N THR A 56 1.97 -20.53 3.36
CA THR A 56 1.90 -21.65 4.30
C THR A 56 1.53 -21.13 5.68
N LEU A 57 0.52 -21.74 6.32
CA LEU A 57 0.12 -21.39 7.68
C LEU A 57 1.21 -21.78 8.69
N THR A 58 1.63 -20.84 9.51
CA THR A 58 2.58 -21.03 10.61
C THR A 58 2.04 -20.41 11.90
N GLU A 59 2.29 -21.04 13.04
CA GLU A 59 1.89 -20.48 14.33
C GLU A 59 2.71 -19.22 14.65
N GLN A 60 2.04 -18.14 15.02
CA GLN A 60 2.64 -16.85 15.36
C GLN A 60 2.02 -16.28 16.64
N ASP A 61 2.80 -15.57 17.43
CA ASP A 61 2.30 -14.74 18.53
C ASP A 61 1.64 -13.47 17.98
N LEU A 62 0.54 -13.05 18.61
CA LEU A 62 -0.15 -11.79 18.29
C LEU A 62 0.24 -10.66 19.27
N PRO A 63 0.38 -9.41 18.80
CA PRO A 63 0.13 -8.95 17.42
C PRO A 63 1.26 -9.28 16.44
N TRP A 64 0.90 -9.46 15.17
CA TRP A 64 1.82 -9.80 14.08
C TRP A 64 1.73 -8.80 12.93
N SER A 65 2.85 -8.52 12.26
CA SER A 65 2.87 -7.68 11.06
C SER A 65 4.04 -8.01 10.13
N MET A 66 3.85 -7.81 8.83
CA MET A 66 4.91 -7.86 7.83
C MET A 66 4.67 -6.81 6.74
N ALA A 67 5.74 -6.30 6.12
CA ALA A 67 5.62 -5.33 5.03
C ALA A 67 6.65 -5.61 3.93
N GLU A 68 6.26 -5.36 2.68
CA GLU A 68 7.11 -5.52 1.50
C GLU A 68 6.69 -4.56 0.38
N SER A 69 7.67 -4.00 -0.34
CA SER A 69 7.41 -3.23 -1.55
C SER A 69 7.34 -4.19 -2.74
N VAL A 70 6.17 -4.31 -3.35
CA VAL A 70 5.92 -5.29 -4.44
C VAL A 70 5.36 -4.63 -5.69
N GLY A 71 5.37 -5.37 -6.80
CA GLY A 71 4.75 -4.94 -8.04
C GLY A 71 3.26 -5.28 -8.11
N PHE A 72 2.76 -5.38 -9.34
CA PHE A 72 1.42 -5.87 -9.65
C PHE A 72 1.22 -7.31 -9.19
N GLY A 73 0.07 -7.61 -8.57
CA GLY A 73 -0.27 -8.95 -8.11
C GLY A 73 -1.28 -8.95 -6.98
N PHE A 74 -1.56 -10.16 -6.51
CA PHE A 74 -2.43 -10.41 -5.38
C PHE A 74 -1.60 -10.50 -4.10
N ASN A 75 -2.18 -9.99 -3.02
CA ASN A 75 -1.63 -10.07 -1.68
C ASN A 75 -2.68 -10.73 -0.80
N ASP A 76 -2.31 -11.85 -0.17
CA ASP A 76 -3.22 -12.70 0.58
C ASP A 76 -2.73 -12.83 2.03
N LEU A 77 -3.63 -12.61 2.99
CA LEU A 77 -3.39 -12.84 4.41
C LEU A 77 -4.48 -13.75 4.96
N ARG A 78 -4.10 -14.97 5.33
CA ARG A 78 -4.99 -15.97 5.93
C ARG A 78 -4.67 -16.14 7.41
N VAL A 79 -5.70 -16.16 8.23
CA VAL A 79 -5.60 -16.38 9.67
C VAL A 79 -6.55 -17.49 10.07
N SER A 80 -6.08 -18.47 10.84
CA SER A 80 -6.92 -19.49 11.47
C SER A 80 -6.56 -19.69 12.93
N ASP A 81 -7.45 -20.35 13.68
CA ASP A 81 -7.32 -20.61 15.12
C ASP A 81 -7.16 -19.33 15.97
N ALA A 82 -7.66 -18.19 15.48
CA ALA A 82 -7.61 -16.93 16.20
C ALA A 82 -8.76 -16.79 17.22
N GLU A 83 -8.52 -16.04 18.30
CA GLU A 83 -9.58 -15.67 19.24
C GLU A 83 -10.64 -14.77 18.54
N PRO A 84 -11.94 -14.91 18.87
CA PRO A 84 -12.98 -14.04 18.33
C PRO A 84 -12.67 -12.55 18.59
N GLY A 85 -12.85 -11.71 17.58
CA GLY A 85 -12.47 -10.30 17.62
C GLY A 85 -11.04 -10.00 17.16
N THR A 86 -10.22 -11.00 16.85
CA THR A 86 -8.95 -10.80 16.12
C THR A 86 -9.22 -10.16 14.76
N VAL A 87 -8.40 -9.21 14.35
CA VAL A 87 -8.55 -8.44 13.12
C VAL A 87 -7.37 -8.71 12.19
N CYS A 88 -7.62 -9.07 10.94
CA CYS A 88 -6.61 -8.99 9.87
C CYS A 88 -6.80 -7.70 9.08
N ARG A 89 -5.70 -7.14 8.57
CA ARG A 89 -5.71 -5.97 7.70
C ARG A 89 -4.63 -6.08 6.63
N ILE A 90 -4.94 -5.65 5.41
CA ILE A 90 -3.94 -5.34 4.38
C ILE A 90 -4.03 -3.85 4.05
N LEU A 91 -2.90 -3.16 4.15
CA LEU A 91 -2.72 -1.80 3.70
C LEU A 91 -1.86 -1.78 2.44
N VAL A 92 -2.19 -0.88 1.52
CA VAL A 92 -1.40 -0.58 0.32
C VAL A 92 -1.19 0.93 0.29
N ASP A 93 0.06 1.37 0.29
CA ASP A 93 0.44 2.79 0.34
C ASP A 93 -0.25 3.54 1.50
N ASP A 94 -0.24 2.93 2.70
CA ASP A 94 -0.90 3.39 3.93
C ASP A 94 -2.44 3.43 3.89
N GLU A 95 -3.08 2.99 2.79
CA GLU A 95 -4.54 2.87 2.67
C GLU A 95 -5.01 1.46 3.03
N VAL A 96 -6.02 1.35 3.89
CA VAL A 96 -6.64 0.06 4.23
C VAL A 96 -7.46 -0.44 3.04
N ILE A 97 -6.98 -1.49 2.37
CA ILE A 97 -7.69 -2.09 1.23
C ILE A 97 -8.70 -3.13 1.69
N ASP A 98 -8.33 -3.94 2.69
CA ASP A 98 -9.22 -4.95 3.25
C ASP A 98 -8.97 -5.12 4.75
N GLU A 99 -10.06 -5.34 5.49
CA GLU A 99 -10.08 -5.54 6.94
C GLU A 99 -11.22 -6.49 7.31
N GLN A 100 -10.89 -7.53 8.07
CA GLN A 100 -11.86 -8.53 8.51
C GLN A 100 -11.68 -8.82 9.99
N THR A 101 -12.77 -9.18 10.66
CA THR A 101 -12.79 -9.52 12.10
C THR A 101 -13.24 -10.96 12.30
N ALA A 102 -12.48 -11.73 13.08
CA ALA A 102 -12.74 -13.14 13.34
C ALA A 102 -14.02 -13.35 14.17
N GLY A 103 -14.86 -14.27 13.68
CA GLY A 103 -16.03 -14.79 14.40
C GLY A 103 -15.65 -15.93 15.34
N GLU A 104 -16.65 -16.74 15.70
CA GLU A 104 -16.46 -17.89 16.61
C GLU A 104 -15.64 -19.03 16.00
N ASP A 105 -15.55 -19.10 14.68
CA ASP A 105 -14.73 -20.07 13.93
C ASP A 105 -13.25 -19.67 13.81
N GLY A 106 -12.89 -18.47 14.27
CA GLY A 106 -11.49 -18.01 14.39
C GLY A 106 -10.75 -17.89 13.05
N SER A 107 -11.48 -17.88 11.92
CA SER A 107 -10.91 -17.90 10.57
C SER A 107 -11.28 -16.64 9.80
N ILE A 108 -10.27 -15.95 9.25
CA ILE A 108 -10.44 -14.75 8.41
C ILE A 108 -9.41 -14.73 7.29
N ASP A 109 -9.81 -14.18 6.16
CA ASP A 109 -8.97 -13.98 4.98
C ASP A 109 -9.07 -12.50 4.56
N CYS A 110 -7.92 -11.83 4.48
CA CYS A 110 -7.80 -10.48 3.94
C CYS A 110 -7.10 -10.53 2.58
N PHE A 111 -7.55 -9.70 1.63
CA PHE A 111 -7.07 -9.73 0.25
C PHE A 111 -6.90 -8.33 -0.35
N ALA A 112 -5.79 -8.12 -1.07
CA ALA A 112 -5.58 -6.92 -1.89
C ALA A 112 -5.10 -7.27 -3.29
N ASN A 113 -5.68 -6.62 -4.31
CA ASN A 113 -5.26 -6.76 -5.70
C ASN A 113 -4.65 -5.44 -6.21
N ASN A 114 -3.33 -5.42 -6.42
CA ASN A 114 -2.63 -4.24 -6.94
C ASN A 114 -2.81 -4.05 -8.46
N GLN A 115 -3.71 -4.79 -9.11
CA GLN A 115 -3.96 -4.73 -10.56
C GLN A 115 -5.26 -4.00 -10.93
N ASP A 116 -6.15 -3.78 -9.98
CA ASP A 116 -7.44 -3.13 -10.20
C ASP A 116 -7.31 -1.63 -9.86
N ASP A 117 -6.84 -0.83 -10.82
CA ASP A 117 -6.90 0.64 -10.79
C ASP A 117 -8.30 1.16 -11.23
#